data_AF-A0A524IVD3-F1
#
_entry.id   AF-A0A524IVD3-F1
#
_cell.length_a   1.000
_cell.length_b   1.000
_cell.length_c   1.000
_cell.angle_alpha   90.00
_cell.angle_beta   90.00
_cell.angle_gamma   90.00
#
_symmetry.space_group_name_H-M   'P 1'
#
loop_
_entity.id
_entity.type
_entity.pdbx_description
1 polymer ?
#
loop_
_entity_poly.entity_id
_entity_poly.type
_entity_poly.pdbx_seq_one_letter_code
_entity_poly.pdbx_strand_id
1 'polypeptide(L)'
;MTDSSAERPDSGEYDPFCETYVGRLGFGPVLSVLTTQGQTLRDLMSGLVHGGGDYRYASGKWSVKEVLGHLSDSERIFGMRATCIARGEVEDLPGFE
;
A
#
# COMPACT_ATOMS: atom_id res chain seq x y z
N MET A 1 -21.47 -16.50 5.02
CA MET A 1 -20.25 -15.72 4.73
C MET A 1 -20.50 -15.02 3.42
N THR A 2 -20.81 -13.72 3.46
CA THR A 2 -20.90 -12.91 2.24
C THR A 2 -19.51 -12.86 1.62
N ASP A 3 -19.44 -13.22 0.35
CA ASP A 3 -18.26 -13.10 -0.49
C ASP A 3 -17.83 -11.62 -0.48
N SER A 4 -16.79 -11.29 0.30
CA SER A 4 -16.28 -9.92 0.40
C SER A 4 -15.18 -9.75 -0.63
N SER A 5 -15.54 -9.90 -1.90
CA SER A 5 -14.76 -9.44 -3.04
C SER A 5 -15.01 -7.94 -3.19
N ALA A 6 -14.35 -7.13 -2.36
CA ALA A 6 -14.32 -5.69 -2.62
C ALA A 6 -13.68 -5.48 -4.00
N GLU A 7 -14.50 -5.10 -4.98
CA GLU A 7 -14.08 -4.73 -6.33
C GLU A 7 -13.32 -3.40 -6.28
N ARG A 8 -12.68 -3.05 -7.40
CA ARG A 8 -12.10 -1.71 -7.56
C ARG A 8 -13.22 -0.66 -7.44
N PRO A 9 -13.05 0.40 -6.63
CA PRO A 9 -14.08 1.43 -6.49
C PRO A 9 -14.23 2.28 -7.76
N ASP A 10 -15.45 2.77 -8.00
CA ASP A 10 -15.77 3.68 -9.09
C ASP A 10 -15.29 5.10 -8.80
N SER A 11 -15.08 5.89 -9.86
CA SER A 11 -14.73 7.32 -9.74
C SER A 11 -15.87 8.06 -9.03
N GLY A 12 -15.60 8.59 -7.82
CA GLY A 12 -16.58 9.25 -6.96
C GLY A 12 -16.76 8.60 -5.58
N GLU A 13 -16.27 7.37 -5.40
CA GLU A 13 -16.24 6.69 -4.09
C GLU A 13 -15.00 7.05 -3.25
N TYR A 14 -14.05 7.77 -3.84
CA TYR A 14 -12.80 8.21 -3.20
C TYR A 14 -12.46 9.65 -3.61
N ASP A 15 -11.57 10.27 -2.84
CA ASP A 15 -11.07 11.61 -3.14
C ASP A 15 -10.36 11.63 -4.52
N PRO A 16 -10.59 12.64 -5.39
CA PRO A 16 -9.96 12.73 -6.70
C PRO A 16 -8.43 12.63 -6.70
N PHE A 17 -7.77 13.00 -5.61
CA PHE A 17 -6.33 12.79 -5.43
C PHE A 17 -5.93 11.31 -5.56
N CYS A 18 -6.77 10.40 -5.08
CA CYS A 18 -6.54 8.96 -5.10
C CYS A 18 -6.70 8.33 -6.50
N GLU A 19 -7.28 9.04 -7.47
CA GLU A 19 -7.54 8.54 -8.83
C GLU A 19 -6.28 7.98 -9.49
N THR A 20 -5.14 8.65 -9.34
CA THR A 20 -3.88 8.19 -9.93
C THR A 20 -3.43 6.84 -9.36
N TYR A 21 -3.75 6.56 -8.09
CA TYR A 21 -3.39 5.31 -7.42
C TYR A 21 -4.39 4.21 -7.73
N VAL A 22 -5.69 4.50 -7.64
CA VAL A 22 -6.77 3.57 -8.02
C VAL A 22 -6.65 3.19 -9.50
N GLY A 23 -6.27 4.14 -10.36
CA GLY A 23 -5.98 3.95 -11.77
C GLY A 23 -4.92 2.87 -12.06
N ARG A 24 -3.94 2.69 -11.16
CA ARG A 24 -2.87 1.69 -11.29
C ARG A 24 -3.28 0.29 -10.84
N LEU A 25 -4.42 0.15 -10.16
CA LEU A 25 -4.97 -1.14 -9.82
C LEU A 25 -5.42 -1.84 -11.11
N GLY A 26 -4.97 -3.08 -11.31
CA GLY A 26 -5.56 -3.96 -12.31
C GLY A 26 -7.01 -4.33 -11.97
N PHE A 27 -7.60 -5.19 -12.79
CA PHE A 27 -8.93 -5.71 -12.52
C PHE A 27 -8.89 -6.87 -11.52
N GLY A 28 -9.94 -6.99 -10.70
CA GLY A 28 -10.16 -8.12 -9.79
C GLY A 28 -10.31 -7.72 -8.33
N PRO A 29 -10.56 -8.70 -7.44
CA PRO A 29 -10.82 -8.45 -6.02
C PRO A 29 -9.62 -7.81 -5.33
N VAL A 30 -9.86 -6.71 -4.61
CA VAL A 30 -8.82 -5.90 -3.96
C VAL A 30 -7.95 -6.73 -3.00
N LEU A 31 -8.55 -7.66 -2.25
CA LEU A 31 -7.81 -8.53 -1.32
C LEU A 31 -6.86 -9.50 -2.04
N SER A 32 -7.26 -9.99 -3.21
CA SER A 32 -6.41 -10.84 -4.06
C SER A 32 -5.24 -10.04 -4.64
N VAL A 33 -5.51 -8.80 -5.07
CA VAL A 33 -4.50 -7.86 -5.57
C VAL A 33 -3.50 -7.51 -4.46
N LEU A 34 -3.96 -7.22 -3.24
CA LEU A 34 -3.11 -6.94 -2.08
C LEU A 34 -2.18 -8.13 -1.76
N THR A 35 -2.74 -9.34 -1.71
CA THR A 35 -1.97 -10.56 -1.43
C THR A 35 -0.88 -10.79 -2.48
N THR A 36 -1.22 -10.60 -3.75
CA THR A 36 -0.30 -10.79 -4.88
C THR A 36 0.82 -9.75 -4.85
N GLN A 37 0.50 -8.48 -4.64
CA GLN A 37 1.49 -7.39 -4.55
C GLN A 37 2.49 -7.62 -3.40
N GLY A 38 2.01 -8.09 -2.24
CA GLY A 38 2.87 -8.43 -1.12
C GLY A 38 3.88 -9.53 -1.47
N GLN A 39 3.47 -10.52 -2.27
CA GLN A 39 4.38 -11.54 -2.76
C GLN A 39 5.39 -10.98 -3.78
N THR A 40 4.93 -10.18 -4.74
CA THR A 40 5.80 -9.52 -5.73
C THR A 40 6.88 -8.67 -5.05
N LEU A 41 6.52 -7.93 -4.00
CA LEU A 41 7.48 -7.15 -3.22
C LEU A 41 8.53 -8.04 -2.54
N ARG A 42 8.10 -9.14 -1.91
CA ARG A 42 9.02 -10.10 -1.28
C ARG A 42 9.99 -10.70 -2.29
N ASP A 43 9.49 -11.10 -3.45
CA ASP A 43 10.30 -11.70 -4.51
C ASP A 43 11.34 -10.68 -5.02
N LEU A 44 10.91 -9.43 -5.29
CA LEU A 44 11.80 -8.34 -5.70
C LEU A 44 12.90 -8.08 -4.66
N MET A 45 12.56 -8.06 -3.37
CA MET A 45 13.53 -7.82 -2.31
C MET A 45 14.50 -9.00 -2.13
N SER A 46 14.03 -10.23 -2.28
CA SER A 46 14.87 -11.43 -2.18
C SER A 46 15.91 -11.54 -3.29
N GLY A 47 15.65 -10.93 -4.45
CA GLY A 47 16.58 -10.87 -5.57
C GLY A 47 17.68 -9.81 -5.44
N LEU A 48 17.67 -8.99 -4.38
CA LEU A 48 18.69 -7.96 -4.19
C LEU A 48 20.04 -8.57 -3.78
N VAL A 49 21.08 -8.28 -4.56
CA VAL A 49 22.47 -8.64 -4.22
C VAL A 49 22.93 -7.90 -2.95
N HIS A 50 23.96 -8.43 -2.28
CA HIS A 50 24.51 -7.81 -1.09
C HIS A 50 24.90 -6.34 -1.34
N GLY A 51 24.37 -5.42 -0.53
CA GLY A 51 24.58 -3.97 -0.68
C GLY A 51 23.56 -3.26 -1.57
N GLY A 52 22.71 -3.99 -2.32
CA GLY A 52 21.66 -3.40 -3.16
C GLY A 52 20.63 -2.58 -2.39
N GLY A 53 20.44 -2.87 -1.10
CA GLY A 53 19.55 -2.09 -0.23
C GLY A 53 19.97 -0.63 -0.04
N ASP A 54 21.28 -0.32 -0.11
CA ASP A 54 21.81 1.03 0.08
C ASP A 54 21.87 1.83 -1.23
N TYR A 55 21.52 1.21 -2.36
CA TYR A 55 21.50 1.86 -3.67
C TYR A 55 20.51 3.04 -3.71
N ARG A 56 20.96 4.15 -4.29
CA ARG A 56 20.19 5.37 -4.57
C ARG A 56 20.50 5.81 -6.01
N TYR A 57 19.48 6.13 -6.80
CA TYR A 57 19.70 6.52 -8.20
C TYR A 57 20.24 7.94 -8.38
N ALA A 58 20.12 8.79 -7.35
CA ALA A 58 20.68 10.14 -7.33
C ALA A 58 20.90 10.61 -5.89
N SER A 59 21.75 11.64 -5.73
CA SER A 59 21.97 12.30 -4.44
C SER A 59 20.66 12.86 -3.88
N GLY A 60 20.46 12.70 -2.57
CA GLY A 60 19.25 13.14 -1.86
C GLY A 60 17.99 12.30 -2.12
N LYS A 61 18.06 11.24 -2.93
CA LYS A 61 16.95 10.29 -3.12
C LYS A 61 17.02 9.16 -2.12
N TRP A 62 15.88 8.57 -1.81
CA TRP A 62 15.79 7.45 -0.90
C TRP A 62 16.54 6.22 -1.44
N SER A 63 17.17 5.49 -0.52
CA SER A 63 17.70 4.16 -0.80
C SER A 63 16.57 3.16 -0.90
N VAL A 64 16.87 1.98 -1.44
CA VAL A 64 15.89 0.89 -1.48
C VAL A 64 15.41 0.53 -0.07
N LYS A 65 16.28 0.55 0.95
CA LYS A 65 15.91 0.35 2.35
C LYS A 65 14.97 1.42 2.89
N GLU A 66 15.20 2.68 2.54
CA GLU A 66 14.34 3.79 2.99
C GLU A 66 12.95 3.72 2.34
N VAL A 67 12.88 3.38 1.05
CA VAL A 67 11.60 3.11 0.37
C VAL A 67 10.86 1.95 1.06
N LEU A 68 11.56 0.86 1.38
CA LEU A 68 10.96 -0.28 2.06
C LEU A 68 10.48 0.06 3.47
N GLY A 69 11.22 0.89 4.20
CA GLY A 69 10.81 1.42 5.50
C GLY A 69 9.50 2.20 5.39
N HIS A 70 9.44 3.15 4.46
CA HIS A 70 8.25 3.96 4.22
C HIS A 70 7.02 3.12 3.80
N LEU A 71 7.21 2.10 2.96
CA LEU A 71 6.14 1.14 2.62
C LEU A 71 5.66 0.39 3.87
N SER A 72 6.59 -0.06 4.71
CA SER A 72 6.25 -0.79 5.95
C SER A 72 5.46 0.08 6.93
N ASP A 73 5.80 1.36 7.04
CA ASP A 73 5.07 2.30 7.89
C ASP A 73 3.68 2.60 7.33
N SER A 74 3.58 2.71 6.01
CA SER A 74 2.30 2.88 5.32
C SER A 74 1.35 1.72 5.55
N GLU A 75 1.82 0.47 5.40
CA GLU A 75 1.02 -0.73 5.67
C GLU A 75 0.49 -0.77 7.11
N ARG A 76 1.31 -0.36 8.09
CA ARG A 76 0.89 -0.29 9.50
C ARG A 76 -0.20 0.75 9.70
N ILE A 77 -0.04 1.94 9.13
CA ILE A 77 -1.03 3.03 9.23
C ILE A 77 -2.34 2.61 8.58
N PHE A 78 -2.31 2.09 7.35
CA PHE A 78 -3.53 1.65 6.65
C PHE A 78 -4.21 0.46 7.33
N GLY A 79 -3.44 -0.50 7.85
CA GLY A 79 -3.99 -1.62 8.62
C GLY A 79 -4.66 -1.17 9.92
N MET A 80 -4.06 -0.22 10.63
CA MET A 80 -4.67 0.41 11.80
C MET A 80 -5.97 1.12 11.42
N ARG A 81 -5.96 1.97 10.38
CA ARG A 81 -7.15 2.70 9.93
C ARG A 81 -8.28 1.76 9.50
N ALA A 82 -7.97 0.71 8.73
CA ALA A 82 -8.94 -0.30 8.34
C ALA A 82 -9.59 -0.98 9.55
N THR A 83 -8.81 -1.24 10.60
CA THR A 83 -9.31 -1.82 11.87
C THR A 83 -10.23 -0.84 12.60
N CYS A 84 -9.86 0.44 12.68
CA CYS A 84 -10.71 1.49 13.28
C CYS A 84 -12.05 1.62 12.54
N ILE A 85 -12.01 1.71 11.20
CA ILE A 85 -13.21 1.81 10.36
C ILE A 85 -14.10 0.57 10.54
N ALA A 86 -13.53 -0.63 10.55
CA ALA A 86 -14.27 -1.87 10.75
C ALA A 86 -14.97 -1.95 12.13
N ARG A 87 -14.49 -1.20 13.12
CA ARG A 87 -15.09 -1.10 14.46
C ARG A 87 -16.10 0.05 14.59
N GLY A 88 -16.30 0.84 13.53
CA GLY A 88 -17.19 1.99 13.55
C GLY A 88 -16.64 3.16 14.38
N GLU A 89 -15.31 3.31 14.43
CA GLU A 89 -14.69 4.48 15.04
C GLU A 89 -15.15 5.76 14.32
N VAL A 90 -15.49 6.79 15.09
CA VAL A 90 -16.06 8.05 14.57
C VAL A 90 -15.13 9.24 14.76
N GLU A 91 -14.10 9.10 15.61
CA GLU A 91 -13.07 10.11 15.77
C GLU A 91 -12.18 10.22 14.53
N ASP A 92 -11.65 11.42 14.30
CA ASP A 92 -10.74 11.67 13.18
C ASP A 92 -9.47 10.83 13.33
N LEU A 93 -9.15 10.05 12.29
CA LEU A 93 -7.95 9.24 12.27
C LEU A 93 -6.72 10.12 11.96
N PRO A 94 -5.60 9.94 12.68
CA PRO A 94 -4.39 10.72 12.44
C PRO A 94 -3.94 10.67 10.98
N GLY A 95 -3.42 11.80 10.50
CA GLY A 95 -2.75 11.92 9.20
C GLY A 95 -1.50 11.03 9.08
N PHE A 96 -0.83 11.09 7.94
CA PHE A 96 0.42 10.35 7.74
C PHE A 96 1.64 11.08 8.34
N GLU A 97 1.55 12.41 8.50
CA GLU A 97 2.60 13.31 8.96
C GLU A 97 2.33 13.82 10.38
#